data_AF-A0A2R6L5N1-F1
#
_entry.id   AF-A0A2R6L5N1-F1
#
_cell.length_a   1.000
_cell.length_b   1.000
_cell.length_c   1.000
_cell.angle_alpha   90.00
_cell.angle_beta   90.00
_cell.angle_gamma   90.00
#
_symmetry.space_group_name_H-M   'P 1'
#
loop_
_entity.id
_entity.type
_entity.pdbx_description
1 polymer ?
#
loop_
_entity_poly.entity_id
_entity_poly.type
_entity_poly.pdbx_seq_one_letter_code
_entity_poly.pdbx_strand_id
1 'polypeptide(L)'
;AQVSVNGIGERAGNAAYEETVMALESVYDVDTGVDTERITELARLVEAKSGIDVPANKPVVGRNAFSHESGIHAAGVIENADTFEPGVMTPAMVGASRELVLGKHTGTHSVRERLEDAGFRPTDGEVRAVTRKVKDRGARDERITVDRLAEFAREVGVRRTEVRA
;
A
#
# COMPACT_ATOMS: atom_id res chain seq x y z
N ALA A 1 2.32 -24.82 -17.62
CA ALA A 1 2.08 -23.58 -18.37
C ALA A 1 3.39 -22.80 -18.45
N GLN A 2 3.61 -21.98 -19.49
CA GLN A 2 4.74 -21.03 -19.53
C GLN A 2 4.25 -19.68 -19.01
N VAL A 3 4.90 -19.16 -17.96
CA VAL A 3 4.62 -17.86 -17.34
C VAL A 3 5.89 -17.03 -17.28
N SER A 4 5.77 -15.73 -17.06
CA SER A 4 6.91 -14.82 -16.91
C SER A 4 6.65 -13.81 -15.79
N VAL A 5 7.69 -13.47 -15.03
CA VAL A 5 7.62 -12.45 -13.98
C VAL A 5 7.24 -11.12 -14.61
N ASN A 6 6.30 -10.42 -13.98
CA ASN A 6 5.72 -9.17 -14.46
C ASN A 6 5.00 -9.29 -15.82
N GLY A 7 4.79 -10.52 -16.33
CA GLY A 7 4.24 -10.78 -17.66
C GLY A 7 5.19 -10.42 -18.81
N ILE A 8 6.48 -10.18 -18.57
CA ILE A 8 7.41 -9.75 -19.62
C ILE A 8 7.55 -10.83 -20.71
N GLY A 9 7.53 -10.42 -21.97
CA GLY A 9 7.68 -11.28 -23.14
C GLY A 9 7.53 -10.48 -24.44
N GLU A 10 7.48 -11.16 -25.57
CA GLU A 10 7.26 -10.48 -26.86
C GLU A 10 5.88 -9.80 -26.94
N ARG A 11 5.83 -8.65 -27.63
CA ARG A 11 4.59 -7.89 -27.90
C ARG A 11 3.89 -7.45 -26.60
N ALA A 12 2.80 -8.13 -26.25
CA ALA A 12 2.01 -7.86 -25.05
C ALA A 12 2.45 -8.70 -23.84
N GLY A 13 3.40 -9.61 -24.04
CA GLY A 13 3.95 -10.42 -22.95
C GLY A 13 3.40 -11.84 -22.86
N ASN A 14 3.77 -12.51 -21.77
CA ASN A 14 3.33 -13.85 -21.41
C ASN A 14 2.30 -13.77 -20.26
N ALA A 15 1.67 -14.91 -19.94
CA ALA A 15 0.92 -15.02 -18.70
C ALA A 15 1.79 -14.62 -17.50
N ALA A 16 1.27 -13.73 -16.66
CA ALA A 16 1.98 -13.22 -15.49
C ALA A 16 2.18 -14.32 -14.45
N TYR A 17 3.43 -14.53 -14.03
CA TYR A 17 3.81 -15.52 -13.03
C TYR A 17 3.07 -15.31 -11.72
N GLU A 18 3.15 -14.10 -11.19
CA GLU A 18 2.56 -13.69 -9.92
C GLU A 18 1.03 -13.83 -9.89
N GLU A 19 0.36 -13.51 -11.00
CA GLU A 19 -1.10 -13.63 -11.13
C GLU A 19 -1.52 -15.09 -11.24
N THR A 20 -0.76 -15.89 -12.01
CA THR A 20 -1.05 -17.32 -12.20
C THR A 20 -0.85 -18.11 -10.92
N VAL A 21 0.28 -17.91 -10.24
CA VAL A 21 0.60 -18.58 -8.97
C VAL A 21 -0.46 -18.22 -7.93
N MET A 22 -0.73 -16.93 -7.74
CA MET A 22 -1.67 -16.51 -6.71
C MET A 22 -3.11 -16.90 -7.01
N ALA A 23 -3.53 -16.96 -8.29
CA ALA A 23 -4.83 -17.52 -8.62
C ALA A 23 -4.93 -19.00 -8.23
N LEU A 24 -3.90 -19.80 -8.55
CA LEU A 24 -3.89 -21.23 -8.22
C LEU A 24 -3.90 -21.47 -6.71
N GLU A 25 -3.02 -20.80 -5.97
CA GLU A 25 -2.88 -20.95 -4.52
C GLU A 25 -4.10 -20.40 -3.76
N SER A 26 -4.55 -19.19 -4.09
CA SER A 26 -5.53 -18.47 -3.27
C SER A 26 -6.98 -18.69 -3.69
N VAL A 27 -7.23 -18.98 -4.97
CA VAL A 27 -8.61 -19.15 -5.49
C VAL A 27 -8.96 -20.60 -5.72
N TYR A 28 -8.00 -21.39 -6.25
CA TYR A 28 -8.23 -22.78 -6.61
C TYR A 28 -7.73 -23.78 -5.56
N ASP A 29 -7.07 -23.32 -4.48
CA ASP A 29 -6.51 -24.15 -3.42
C ASP A 29 -5.54 -25.22 -3.98
N VAL A 30 -4.70 -24.81 -4.94
CA VAL A 30 -3.70 -25.65 -5.58
C VAL A 30 -2.31 -25.24 -5.11
N ASP A 31 -1.65 -26.14 -4.38
CA ASP A 31 -0.24 -26.02 -4.02
C ASP A 31 0.65 -26.08 -5.28
N THR A 32 1.28 -24.96 -5.58
CA THR A 32 2.20 -24.79 -6.70
C THR A 32 3.65 -25.10 -6.33
N GLY A 33 3.96 -25.26 -5.03
CA GLY A 33 5.31 -25.41 -4.49
C GLY A 33 6.14 -24.12 -4.52
N VAL A 34 5.52 -22.98 -4.78
CA VAL A 34 6.17 -21.67 -4.86
C VAL A 34 6.18 -20.99 -3.48
N ASP A 35 7.31 -20.42 -3.10
CA ASP A 35 7.38 -19.48 -1.97
C ASP A 35 6.75 -18.14 -2.37
N THR A 36 5.45 -18.01 -2.11
CA THR A 36 4.63 -16.86 -2.51
C THR A 36 5.06 -15.57 -1.81
N GLU A 37 5.63 -15.64 -0.61
CA GLU A 37 6.11 -14.48 0.16
C GLU A 37 7.28 -13.75 -0.54
N ARG A 38 7.90 -14.35 -1.57
CA ARG A 38 8.98 -13.75 -2.37
C ARG A 38 8.52 -13.08 -3.65
N ILE A 39 7.24 -13.18 -3.99
CA ILE A 39 6.70 -12.72 -5.28
C ILE A 39 6.96 -11.22 -5.50
N THR A 40 6.65 -10.38 -4.50
CA THR A 40 6.83 -8.92 -4.63
C THR A 40 8.30 -8.53 -4.75
N GLU A 41 9.19 -9.21 -4.03
CA GLU A 41 10.64 -9.00 -4.13
C GLU A 41 11.16 -9.36 -5.53
N LEU A 42 10.74 -10.51 -6.05
CA LEU A 42 11.11 -10.99 -7.38
C LEU A 42 10.61 -10.05 -8.48
N ALA A 43 9.36 -9.57 -8.40
CA ALA A 43 8.79 -8.61 -9.32
C ALA A 43 9.61 -7.32 -9.40
N ARG A 44 9.99 -6.76 -8.24
CA ARG A 44 10.84 -5.55 -8.16
C ARG A 44 12.25 -5.79 -8.70
N LEU A 45 12.82 -6.97 -8.45
CA LEU A 45 14.13 -7.34 -9.01
C LEU A 45 14.07 -7.35 -10.54
N VAL A 46 13.03 -7.97 -11.12
CA VAL A 46 12.86 -8.06 -12.57
C VAL A 46 12.56 -6.69 -13.18
N GLU A 47 11.72 -5.86 -12.56
CA GLU A 47 11.51 -4.46 -12.95
C GLU A 47 12.86 -3.72 -13.06
N ALA A 48 13.66 -3.76 -12.00
CA ALA A 48 14.96 -3.08 -11.95
C ALA A 48 15.97 -3.60 -12.98
N LYS A 49 15.94 -4.90 -13.27
CA LYS A 49 16.89 -5.54 -14.23
C LYS A 49 16.46 -5.41 -15.68
N SER A 50 15.15 -5.39 -15.94
CA SER A 50 14.61 -5.26 -17.30
C SER A 50 14.50 -3.80 -17.76
N GLY A 51 14.39 -2.86 -16.81
CA GLY A 51 14.10 -1.46 -17.13
C GLY A 51 12.66 -1.22 -17.59
N ILE A 52 11.77 -2.19 -17.37
CA ILE A 52 10.35 -2.09 -17.68
C ILE A 52 9.60 -1.89 -16.37
N ASP A 53 9.03 -0.70 -16.19
CA ASP A 53 8.27 -0.33 -15.00
C ASP A 53 7.00 -1.19 -14.86
N VAL A 54 6.69 -1.59 -13.64
CA VAL A 54 5.45 -2.26 -13.28
C VAL A 54 4.32 -1.23 -13.15
N PRO A 55 3.20 -1.39 -13.88
CA PRO A 55 2.04 -0.51 -13.73
C PRO A 55 1.55 -0.48 -12.29
N ALA A 56 1.21 0.71 -11.79
CA ALA A 56 0.82 0.88 -10.40
C ALA A 56 -0.42 0.07 -10.00
N ASN A 57 -1.32 -0.16 -10.96
CA ASN A 57 -2.55 -0.93 -10.84
C ASN A 57 -2.39 -2.40 -11.27
N LYS A 58 -1.17 -2.89 -11.49
CA LYS A 58 -0.96 -4.30 -11.84
C LYS A 58 -1.46 -5.21 -10.70
N PRO A 59 -2.22 -6.27 -10.99
CA PRO A 59 -2.64 -7.22 -9.97
C PRO A 59 -1.46 -7.84 -9.23
N VAL A 60 -1.65 -8.17 -7.95
CA VAL A 60 -0.67 -8.81 -7.04
C VAL A 60 0.51 -7.91 -6.66
N VAL A 61 1.29 -7.42 -7.63
CA VAL A 61 2.59 -6.77 -7.39
C VAL A 61 2.62 -5.27 -7.68
N GLY A 62 1.55 -4.72 -8.24
CA GLY A 62 1.43 -3.27 -8.44
C GLY A 62 1.43 -2.53 -7.10
N ARG A 63 2.09 -1.36 -7.05
CA ARG A 63 2.18 -0.55 -5.82
C ARG A 63 0.82 -0.18 -5.20
N ASN A 64 -0.26 -0.20 -5.98
CA ASN A 64 -1.61 0.08 -5.50
C ASN A 64 -2.42 -1.20 -5.19
N ALA A 65 -1.88 -2.40 -5.41
CA ALA A 65 -2.61 -3.67 -5.28
C ALA A 65 -3.19 -3.88 -3.87
N PHE A 66 -2.50 -3.38 -2.84
CA PHE A 66 -2.95 -3.42 -1.44
C PHE A 66 -3.01 -2.02 -0.79
N SER A 67 -3.10 -0.98 -1.64
CA SER A 67 -3.24 0.39 -1.16
C SER A 67 -4.71 0.74 -0.95
N HIS A 68 -5.02 1.36 0.18
CA HIS A 68 -6.38 1.83 0.50
C HIS A 68 -6.36 3.35 0.65
N GLU A 69 -7.17 4.07 -0.13
CA GLU A 69 -7.40 5.49 0.12
C GLU A 69 -8.19 5.61 1.42
N SER A 70 -7.65 6.37 2.37
CA SER A 70 -8.30 6.57 3.67
C SER A 70 -9.64 7.29 3.49
N GLY A 71 -10.71 6.54 3.73
CA GLY A 71 -12.12 6.90 3.64
C GLY A 71 -12.94 5.76 4.25
N ILE A 72 -14.23 5.62 3.93
CA ILE A 72 -15.09 4.51 4.36
C ILE A 72 -14.45 3.11 4.16
N HIS A 73 -13.59 2.95 3.16
CA HIS A 73 -12.87 1.70 2.90
C HIS A 73 -11.77 1.41 3.94
N ALA A 74 -11.09 2.42 4.48
CA ALA A 74 -10.08 2.22 5.51
C ALA A 74 -10.70 1.88 6.88
N ALA A 75 -11.82 2.53 7.23
CA ALA A 75 -12.59 2.15 8.42
C ALA A 75 -13.11 0.71 8.32
N GLY A 76 -13.62 0.32 7.14
CA GLY A 76 -14.09 -1.04 6.90
C GLY A 76 -12.99 -2.11 6.97
N VAL A 77 -11.77 -1.84 6.50
CA VAL A 77 -10.63 -2.78 6.61
C VAL A 77 -10.08 -2.87 8.04
N ILE A 78 -10.09 -1.76 8.78
CA ILE A 78 -9.67 -1.74 10.20
C ILE A 78 -10.69 -2.48 11.08
N GLU A 79 -11.99 -2.35 10.79
CA GLU A 79 -13.04 -3.05 11.53
C GLU A 79 -13.20 -4.52 11.08
N ASN A 80 -13.07 -4.81 9.79
CA ASN A 80 -13.11 -6.16 9.23
C ASN A 80 -12.48 -6.22 7.83
N ALA A 81 -11.21 -6.62 7.75
CA ALA A 81 -10.45 -6.77 6.50
C ALA A 81 -11.19 -7.57 5.41
N ASP A 82 -12.02 -8.56 5.81
CA ASP A 82 -12.82 -9.42 4.92
C ASP A 82 -13.85 -8.66 4.08
N THR A 83 -14.16 -7.41 4.45
CA THR A 83 -15.19 -6.59 3.78
C THR A 83 -14.72 -6.05 2.42
N PHE A 84 -13.40 -5.89 2.22
CA PHE A 84 -12.82 -5.29 1.01
C PHE A 84 -11.66 -6.10 0.43
N GLU A 85 -11.02 -6.93 1.25
CA GLU A 85 -10.17 -8.03 0.80
C GLU A 85 -10.97 -9.30 1.09
N PRO A 86 -11.54 -10.02 0.11
CA PRO A 86 -12.46 -11.13 0.39
C PRO A 86 -11.81 -12.37 1.05
N GLY A 87 -10.77 -12.22 1.87
CA GLY A 87 -10.02 -13.30 2.53
C GLY A 87 -9.16 -14.14 1.58
N VAL A 88 -9.35 -13.96 0.27
CA VAL A 88 -8.68 -14.74 -0.79
C VAL A 88 -7.18 -14.43 -0.83
N MET A 89 -6.77 -13.16 -0.80
CA MET A 89 -5.35 -12.80 -0.94
C MET A 89 -5.00 -11.61 -0.03
N THR A 90 -4.05 -11.82 0.87
CA THR A 90 -3.52 -10.77 1.74
C THR A 90 -2.16 -10.28 1.22
N PRO A 91 -1.76 -9.04 1.53
CA PRO A 91 -0.43 -8.55 1.15
C PRO A 91 0.71 -9.42 1.71
N ALA A 92 0.57 -9.97 2.91
CA ALA A 92 1.58 -10.82 3.53
C ALA A 92 1.86 -12.08 2.69
N MET A 93 0.82 -12.67 2.10
CA MET A 93 0.94 -13.86 1.24
C MET A 93 1.84 -13.65 0.03
N VAL A 94 2.13 -12.41 -0.37
CA VAL A 94 2.97 -12.09 -1.54
C VAL A 94 4.23 -11.32 -1.19
N GLY A 95 4.54 -11.18 0.10
CA GLY A 95 5.65 -10.37 0.59
C GLY A 95 5.43 -8.87 0.44
N ALA A 96 4.18 -8.42 0.37
CA ALA A 96 3.81 -7.02 0.32
C ALA A 96 3.36 -6.52 1.71
N SER A 97 3.31 -5.20 1.84
CA SER A 97 2.77 -4.50 3.01
C SER A 97 1.64 -3.58 2.59
N ARG A 98 0.59 -3.43 3.42
CA ARG A 98 -0.48 -2.46 3.17
C ARG A 98 0.07 -1.05 3.24
N GLU A 99 -0.37 -0.20 2.32
CA GLU A 99 -0.12 1.23 2.37
C GLU A 99 -1.46 1.98 2.40
N LEU A 100 -1.87 2.50 3.56
CA LEU A 100 -2.95 3.49 3.59
C LEU A 100 -2.44 4.78 2.96
N VAL A 101 -3.13 5.22 1.91
CA VAL A 101 -2.85 6.47 1.22
C VAL A 101 -3.65 7.59 1.89
N LEU A 102 -2.94 8.65 2.27
CA LEU A 102 -3.55 9.88 2.76
C LEU A 102 -3.82 10.82 1.57
N GLY A 103 -5.03 11.36 1.48
CA GLY A 103 -5.56 12.15 0.37
C GLY A 103 -6.80 12.96 0.76
N LYS A 104 -7.57 13.39 -0.24
CA LYS A 104 -8.71 14.32 -0.05
C LYS A 104 -9.86 13.76 0.81
N HIS A 105 -9.99 12.44 0.85
CA HIS A 105 -11.03 11.75 1.64
C HIS A 105 -10.58 11.36 3.06
N THR A 106 -9.32 11.61 3.40
CA THR A 106 -8.74 11.21 4.69
C THR A 106 -9.48 11.82 5.88
N GLY A 107 -9.86 10.96 6.82
CA GLY A 107 -10.41 11.35 8.13
C GLY A 107 -9.32 11.68 9.16
N THR A 108 -9.71 12.38 10.22
CA THR A 108 -8.80 12.73 11.33
C THR A 108 -8.25 11.50 12.06
N HIS A 109 -9.01 10.41 12.13
CA HIS A 109 -8.57 9.15 12.73
C HIS A 109 -7.32 8.59 12.02
N SER A 110 -7.38 8.43 10.69
CA SER A 110 -6.26 7.93 9.91
C SER A 110 -5.04 8.86 9.96
N VAL A 111 -5.24 10.18 10.03
CA VAL A 111 -4.13 11.12 10.22
C VAL A 111 -3.47 10.95 11.59
N ARG A 112 -4.27 10.78 12.65
CA ARG A 112 -3.75 10.57 14.01
C ARG A 112 -2.88 9.33 14.09
N GLU A 113 -3.41 8.19 13.67
CA GLU A 113 -2.72 6.90 13.67
C GLU A 113 -1.37 7.01 12.95
N ARG A 114 -1.34 7.63 11.76
CA ARG A 114 -0.10 7.79 10.99
C ARG A 114 0.89 8.78 11.58
N LEU A 115 0.42 9.81 12.27
CA LEU A 115 1.30 10.69 13.03
C LEU A 115 1.92 9.92 14.20
N GLU A 116 1.14 9.10 14.91
CA GLU A 116 1.61 8.27 16.02
C GLU A 116 2.62 7.21 15.55
N ASP A 117 2.34 6.52 14.43
CA ASP A 117 3.28 5.58 13.77
C ASP A 117 4.59 6.27 13.35
N ALA A 118 4.51 7.52 12.89
CA ALA A 118 5.66 8.34 12.53
C ALA A 118 6.39 8.96 13.75
N GLY A 119 5.96 8.61 14.97
CA GLY A 119 6.59 9.00 16.23
C GLY A 119 6.14 10.35 16.78
N PHE A 120 4.99 10.87 16.37
CA PHE A 120 4.42 12.13 16.86
C PHE A 120 3.34 11.91 17.92
N ARG A 121 3.09 12.93 18.78
CA ARG A 121 1.98 12.94 19.75
C ARG A 121 1.07 14.14 19.54
N PRO A 122 0.16 14.08 18.56
CA PRO A 122 -0.69 15.21 18.22
C PRO A 122 -1.90 15.34 19.16
N THR A 123 -2.25 16.57 19.50
CA THR A 123 -3.55 16.95 20.08
C THR A 123 -4.64 16.95 19.01
N ASP A 124 -5.92 16.96 19.40
CA ASP A 124 -7.04 17.03 18.45
C ASP A 124 -7.00 18.28 17.56
N GLY A 125 -6.48 19.40 18.08
CA GLY A 125 -6.29 20.62 17.31
C GLY A 125 -5.25 20.44 16.21
N GLU A 126 -4.11 19.83 16.55
CA GLU A 126 -3.01 19.56 15.62
C GLU A 126 -3.41 18.52 14.56
N VAL A 127 -4.09 17.43 14.95
CA VAL A 127 -4.62 16.45 13.98
C VAL A 127 -5.52 17.13 12.96
N ARG A 128 -6.43 18.01 13.40
CA ARG A 128 -7.31 18.76 12.49
C ARG A 128 -6.52 19.70 11.56
N ALA A 129 -5.49 20.36 12.05
CA ALA A 129 -4.63 21.23 11.25
C ALA A 129 -3.85 20.45 10.19
N VAL A 130 -3.24 19.32 10.57
CA VAL A 130 -2.53 18.42 9.63
C VAL A 130 -3.50 17.81 8.62
N THR A 131 -4.69 17.36 9.07
CA THR A 131 -5.72 16.80 8.18
C THR A 131 -6.14 17.80 7.11
N ARG A 132 -6.26 19.10 7.45
CA ARG A 132 -6.56 20.14 6.46
C ARG A 132 -5.47 20.23 5.39
N LYS A 133 -4.20 20.26 5.79
CA LYS A 133 -3.05 20.27 4.86
C LYS A 133 -3.03 19.03 3.96
N VAL A 134 -3.31 17.85 4.51
CA VAL A 134 -3.45 16.58 3.76
C VAL A 134 -4.56 16.70 2.71
N LYS A 135 -5.74 17.20 3.08
CA LYS A 135 -6.86 17.38 2.15
C LYS A 135 -6.57 18.42 1.08
N ASP A 136 -5.94 19.54 1.43
CA ASP A 136 -5.61 20.62 0.50
C ASP A 136 -4.61 20.15 -0.57
N ARG A 137 -3.64 19.29 -0.20
CA ARG A 137 -2.72 18.68 -1.17
C ARG A 137 -3.36 17.51 -1.94
N GLY A 138 -4.13 16.67 -1.27
CA GLY A 138 -4.89 15.60 -1.93
C GLY A 138 -5.92 16.12 -2.94
N ALA A 139 -6.46 17.33 -2.75
CA ALA A 139 -7.33 18.00 -3.73
C ALA A 139 -6.60 18.41 -5.02
N ARG A 140 -5.26 18.43 -4.99
CA ARG A 140 -4.39 18.64 -6.16
C ARG A 140 -3.88 17.32 -6.74
N ASP A 141 -4.52 16.21 -6.37
CA ASP A 141 -4.15 14.83 -6.71
C ASP A 141 -2.71 14.46 -6.31
N GLU A 142 -2.15 15.14 -5.30
CA GLU A 142 -0.84 14.82 -4.71
C GLU A 142 -0.99 13.68 -3.69
N ARG A 143 -0.22 12.61 -3.89
CA ARG A 143 -0.14 11.50 -2.92
C ARG A 143 0.69 11.93 -1.72
N ILE A 144 0.14 11.80 -0.51
CA ILE A 144 0.83 12.18 0.72
C ILE A 144 1.59 10.96 1.27
N THR A 145 2.91 11.00 1.14
CA THR A 145 3.83 10.01 1.72
C THR A 145 3.98 10.21 3.23
N VAL A 146 4.57 9.24 3.92
CA VAL A 146 4.92 9.36 5.35
C VAL A 146 5.85 10.56 5.59
N ASP A 147 6.82 10.78 4.70
CA ASP A 147 7.73 11.92 4.80
C ASP A 147 6.99 13.26 4.67
N ARG A 148 6.04 13.34 3.74
CA ARG A 148 5.21 14.54 3.54
C ARG A 148 4.29 14.79 4.73
N LEU A 149 3.73 13.74 5.32
CA LEU A 149 2.94 13.83 6.55
C LEU A 149 3.81 14.34 7.71
N ALA A 150 5.02 13.82 7.86
CA ALA A 150 5.96 14.25 8.89
C ALA A 150 6.39 15.72 8.71
N GLU A 151 6.50 16.20 7.47
CA GLU A 151 6.71 17.62 7.18
C GLU A 151 5.54 18.47 7.66
N PHE A 152 4.29 18.11 7.33
CA PHE A 152 3.11 18.83 7.81
C PHE A 152 3.03 18.85 9.34
N ALA A 153 3.41 17.74 10.00
CA ALA A 153 3.46 17.66 11.45
C ALA A 153 4.45 18.68 12.03
N ARG A 154 5.64 18.81 11.44
CA ARG A 154 6.65 19.80 11.86
C ARG A 154 6.18 21.23 11.63
N GLU A 155 5.55 21.51 10.49
CA GLU A 155 4.99 22.84 10.19
C GLU A 155 3.91 23.27 11.19
N VAL A 156 3.11 22.31 11.66
CA VAL A 156 2.05 22.55 12.66
C VAL A 156 2.63 22.61 14.09
N GLY A 157 3.88 22.18 14.30
CA GLY A 157 4.53 22.16 15.60
C GLY A 157 4.19 20.93 16.45
N VAL A 158 3.79 19.83 15.82
CA VAL A 158 3.43 18.60 16.53
C VAL A 158 4.64 18.02 17.25
N ARG A 159 4.48 17.77 18.55
CA ARG A 159 5.54 17.19 19.39
C ARG A 159 5.95 15.81 18.88
N ARG A 160 7.26 15.57 18.74
CA ARG A 160 7.81 14.22 18.55
C ARG A 160 7.98 13.53 19.88
N THR A 161 7.76 12.22 19.89
CA THR A 161 8.12 11.38 21.02
C THR A 161 9.63 11.24 21.02
N GLU A 162 10.30 11.64 22.11
CA GLU A 162 11.70 11.28 22.31
C GLU A 162 11.76 9.76 22.44
N VAL A 163 12.42 9.12 21.47
CA VAL A 163 12.79 7.70 21.61
C VAL A 163 13.84 7.67 22.72
N ARG A 164 13.46 7.19 23.91
CA ARG A 164 14.47 6.76 24.89
C ARG A 164 15.29 5.66 24.21
N ALA A 165 16.57 5.95 24.03
CA ALA A 165 17.59 4.98 23.64
C ALA A 165 17.61 3.77 24.58
#